data_AF-A0A949SM79-F1
#
_entry.id   AF-A0A949SM79-F1
#
_cell.length_a   1.000
_cell.length_b   1.000
_cell.length_c   1.000
_cell.angle_alpha   90.00
_cell.angle_beta   90.00
_cell.angle_gamma   90.00
#
_symmetry.space_group_name_H-M   'P 1'
#
loop_
_entity.id
_entity.type
_entity.pdbx_description
1 polymer ?
#
loop_
_entity_poly.entity_id
_entity_poly.type
_entity_poly.pdbx_seq_one_letter_code
_entity_poly.pdbx_strand_id
1 'polypeptide(L)'
;MAFASFDMVSFGMIEVPPHPLRFGFQVDIVPHEAPPHTMFGLICRQKNRDGRSTTAGFAVHLDLQTGEVWDLINGSGLLGVVPDHEAFFESFSDEEPLLLSWEVEHLGTALIPKLHIGGEEWLYPAIGVREGMTMETIAGAAGDRGSTIQAFLHPAVWREALQ
;
A
#
# COMPACT_ATOMS: atom_id res chain seq x y z
N MET A 1 10.63 5.17 -12.91
CA MET A 1 9.18 5.12 -12.64
C MET A 1 9.01 4.20 -11.44
N ALA A 2 8.43 4.68 -10.33
CA ALA A 2 8.41 3.99 -9.03
C ALA A 2 7.96 2.52 -9.09
N PHE A 3 7.08 2.18 -10.04
CA PHE A 3 6.46 0.86 -10.15
C PHE A 3 6.96 0.02 -11.32
N ALA A 4 7.97 0.46 -12.07
CA ALA A 4 8.34 -0.20 -13.33
C ALA A 4 8.87 -1.64 -13.17
N SER A 5 9.28 -2.01 -11.96
CA SER A 5 9.75 -3.35 -11.61
C SER A 5 8.64 -4.29 -11.13
N PHE A 6 7.40 -3.81 -11.01
CA PHE A 6 6.28 -4.58 -10.49
C PHE A 6 5.23 -4.77 -11.58
N ASP A 7 4.75 -6.00 -11.73
CA ASP A 7 3.46 -6.23 -12.37
C ASP A 7 2.37 -5.86 -11.35
N MET A 8 1.42 -5.01 -11.74
CA MET A 8 0.49 -4.36 -10.81
C MET A 8 -0.96 -4.71 -11.14
N VAL A 9 -1.74 -4.91 -10.08
CA VAL A 9 -3.18 -5.10 -10.14
C VAL A 9 -3.88 -4.00 -9.34
N SER A 10 -5.02 -3.54 -9.85
CA SER A 10 -5.90 -2.57 -9.20
C SER A 10 -7.06 -3.30 -8.53
N PHE A 11 -7.39 -2.93 -7.29
CA PHE A 11 -8.49 -3.53 -6.52
C PHE A 11 -9.66 -2.57 -6.31
N GLY A 12 -9.63 -1.40 -6.97
CA GLY A 12 -10.68 -0.41 -6.89
C GLY A 12 -10.17 1.00 -6.64
N MET A 13 -11.10 1.91 -6.44
CA MET A 13 -10.83 3.33 -6.26
C MET A 13 -11.71 3.90 -5.15
N ILE A 14 -11.16 4.87 -4.42
CA ILE A 14 -11.83 5.62 -3.37
C ILE A 14 -11.78 7.09 -3.75
N GLU A 15 -12.94 7.72 -3.90
CA GLU A 15 -13.03 9.16 -3.97
C GLU A 15 -12.84 9.76 -2.56
N VAL A 16 -11.88 10.68 -2.42
CA VAL A 16 -11.61 11.37 -1.17
C VAL A 16 -12.54 12.57 -1.07
N PRO A 17 -13.54 12.56 -0.18
CA PRO A 17 -14.50 13.65 -0.07
C PRO A 17 -13.87 14.89 0.58
N PRO A 18 -14.47 16.08 0.43
CA PRO A 18 -13.97 17.32 1.04
C PRO A 18 -14.26 17.43 2.55
N HIS A 19 -14.77 16.37 3.19
CA HIS A 19 -15.09 16.31 4.61
C HIS A 19 -14.31 15.18 5.28
N PRO A 20 -14.13 15.21 6.62
CA PRO A 20 -13.46 14.15 7.35
C PRO A 20 -14.03 12.77 7.04
N LEU A 21 -13.13 11.80 6.91
CA LEU A 21 -13.41 10.42 6.52
C LEU A 21 -12.23 9.56 6.99
N ARG A 22 -12.50 8.34 7.46
CA ARG A 22 -11.48 7.28 7.51
C ARG A 22 -11.71 6.33 6.36
N PHE A 23 -10.64 5.92 5.69
CA PHE A 23 -10.73 4.93 4.63
C PHE A 23 -9.51 4.05 4.63
N GLY A 24 -9.59 2.92 3.94
CA GLY A 24 -8.48 2.00 3.91
C GLY A 24 -8.53 1.00 2.79
N PHE A 25 -7.40 0.34 2.64
CA PHE A 25 -7.20 -0.77 1.74
C PHE A 25 -6.40 -1.83 2.47
N GLN A 26 -6.88 -3.06 2.39
CA GLN A 26 -6.17 -4.21 2.93
C GLN A 26 -6.12 -5.33 1.91
N VAL A 27 -5.08 -6.14 2.03
CA VAL A 27 -4.84 -7.32 1.22
C VAL A 27 -4.00 -8.29 2.03
N ASP A 28 -4.24 -9.57 1.84
CA ASP A 28 -3.51 -10.63 2.51
C ASP A 28 -2.46 -11.22 1.55
N ILE A 29 -1.33 -11.67 2.09
CA ILE A 29 -0.36 -12.50 1.36
C ILE A 29 0.04 -13.71 2.19
N VAL A 30 0.46 -14.79 1.54
CA VAL A 30 1.15 -15.89 2.19
C VAL A 30 2.65 -15.72 1.89
N PRO A 31 3.50 -15.28 2.84
CA PRO A 31 4.85 -14.81 2.53
C PRO A 31 5.74 -15.82 1.79
N HIS A 32 5.60 -17.11 2.09
CA HIS A 32 6.40 -18.16 1.45
C HIS A 32 5.92 -18.53 0.03
N GLU A 33 4.70 -18.14 -0.35
CA GLU A 33 4.15 -18.29 -1.69
C GLU A 33 4.29 -17.02 -2.53
N ALA A 34 4.41 -15.86 -1.88
CA ALA A 34 4.55 -14.56 -2.52
C ALA A 34 5.96 -14.35 -3.12
N PRO A 35 6.08 -13.56 -4.21
CA PRO A 35 7.38 -13.15 -4.69
C PRO A 35 8.14 -12.29 -3.67
N PRO A 36 9.48 -12.39 -3.60
CA PRO A 36 10.30 -11.70 -2.60
C PRO A 36 10.07 -10.20 -2.50
N HIS A 37 9.79 -9.55 -3.62
CA HIS A 37 9.52 -8.11 -3.65
C HIS A 37 8.05 -7.90 -3.95
N THR A 38 7.31 -7.53 -2.91
CA THR A 38 5.88 -7.25 -2.95
C THR A 38 5.66 -5.77 -2.71
N MET A 39 4.66 -5.18 -3.35
CA MET A 39 4.26 -3.79 -3.12
C MET A 39 2.76 -3.69 -2.95
N PHE A 40 2.32 -2.71 -2.17
CA PHE A 40 0.91 -2.35 -2.08
C PHE A 40 0.75 -0.88 -1.69
N GLY A 41 -0.38 -0.29 -2.06
CA GLY A 41 -0.57 1.13 -1.86
C GLY A 41 -1.95 1.68 -2.20
N LEU A 42 -2.13 2.92 -1.78
CA LEU A 42 -3.20 3.84 -2.13
C LEU A 42 -2.58 5.00 -2.92
N ILE A 43 -2.81 5.06 -4.22
CA ILE A 43 -2.16 6.04 -5.10
C ILE A 43 -3.15 6.93 -5.84
N CYS A 44 -2.79 8.18 -6.03
CA CYS A 44 -3.50 9.12 -6.89
C CYS A 44 -2.61 9.45 -8.09
N ARG A 45 -3.14 9.25 -9.31
CA ARG A 45 -2.49 9.73 -10.53
C ARG A 45 -3.17 11.00 -10.99
N GLN A 46 -2.44 12.11 -10.94
CA GLN A 46 -2.95 13.38 -11.44
C GLN A 46 -2.28 13.72 -12.77
N LYS A 47 -3.05 14.22 -13.73
CA LYS A 47 -2.52 14.88 -14.92
C LYS A 47 -2.32 16.36 -14.60
N ASN A 48 -1.09 16.83 -14.76
CA ASN A 48 -0.75 18.24 -14.65
C ASN A 48 -1.17 18.99 -15.92
N ARG A 49 -1.22 20.33 -15.84
CA ARG A 49 -1.57 21.21 -16.97
C ARG A 49 -0.62 21.07 -18.16
N ASP A 50 0.62 20.63 -17.92
CA ASP A 50 1.63 20.35 -18.94
C ASP A 50 1.49 18.96 -19.58
N GLY A 51 0.43 18.21 -19.23
CA GLY A 51 0.16 16.86 -19.73
C GLY A 51 0.99 15.76 -19.04
N ARG A 52 1.91 16.09 -18.13
CA ARG A 52 2.66 15.10 -17.36
C ARG A 52 1.77 14.49 -16.29
N SER A 53 1.92 13.19 -16.04
CA SER A 53 1.25 12.56 -14.90
C SER A 53 2.19 12.53 -13.70
N THR A 54 1.74 13.03 -12.56
CA THR A 54 2.40 12.83 -11.26
C THR A 54 1.62 11.81 -10.45
N THR A 55 2.35 10.94 -9.77
CA THR A 55 1.79 10.06 -8.74
C THR A 55 2.04 10.66 -7.37
N ALA A 56 1.01 10.67 -6.53
CA ALA A 56 1.10 10.96 -5.11
C ALA A 56 0.36 9.84 -4.35
N GLY A 57 0.65 9.62 -3.08
CA GLY A 57 -0.04 8.58 -2.31
C GLY A 57 0.85 7.89 -1.29
N PHE A 58 0.37 6.74 -0.87
CA PHE A 58 0.99 5.84 0.09
C PHE A 58 1.26 4.54 -0.62
N ALA A 59 2.52 4.15 -0.79
CA ALA A 59 2.85 2.83 -1.32
C ALA A 59 4.20 2.41 -0.80
N VAL A 60 4.27 1.16 -0.36
CA VAL A 60 5.51 0.56 0.10
C VAL A 60 5.91 -0.61 -0.77
N HIS A 61 7.21 -0.81 -0.87
CA HIS A 61 7.82 -2.05 -1.29
C HIS A 61 8.27 -2.79 -0.02
N LEU A 62 7.79 -4.01 0.14
CA LEU A 62 8.18 -4.96 1.16
C LEU A 62 9.13 -5.99 0.53
N ASP A 63 10.34 -6.06 1.06
CA ASP A 63 11.29 -7.12 0.74
C ASP A 63 11.17 -8.25 1.77
N LEU A 64 10.57 -9.36 1.36
CA LEU A 64 10.33 -10.52 2.21
C LEU A 64 11.62 -11.29 2.55
N GLN A 65 12.72 -11.05 1.82
CA GLN A 65 14.02 -11.70 2.07
C GLN A 65 14.89 -10.93 3.06
N THR A 66 14.64 -9.63 3.23
CA THR A 66 15.43 -8.78 4.15
C THR A 66 14.58 -8.18 5.26
N GLY A 67 13.26 -8.24 5.14
CA GLY A 67 12.31 -7.56 6.02
C GLY A 67 12.23 -6.05 5.79
N GLU A 68 12.89 -5.50 4.77
CA GLU A 68 12.92 -4.06 4.54
C GLU A 68 11.58 -3.52 4.01
N VAL A 69 11.17 -2.37 4.54
CA VAL A 69 9.98 -1.64 4.13
C VAL A 69 10.41 -0.30 3.52
N TRP A 70 10.19 -0.11 2.23
CA TRP A 70 10.65 1.05 1.46
C TRP A 70 9.48 1.92 0.99
N ASP A 71 9.59 3.24 1.12
CA ASP A 71 8.69 4.19 0.47
C ASP A 71 8.96 4.23 -1.05
N LEU A 72 7.93 3.97 -1.84
CA LEU A 72 8.04 3.96 -3.30
C LEU A 72 7.78 5.30 -3.97
N ILE A 73 7.10 6.25 -3.30
CA ILE A 73 6.52 7.42 -3.99
C ILE A 73 7.09 8.73 -3.48
N ASN A 74 7.31 8.86 -2.17
CA ASN A 74 7.57 10.16 -1.54
C ASN A 74 9.07 10.45 -1.36
N GLY A 75 9.94 9.52 -1.78
CA GLY A 75 11.39 9.68 -1.73
C GLY A 75 11.99 9.60 -0.32
N SER A 76 11.26 9.01 0.63
CA SER A 76 11.70 8.84 2.01
C SER A 76 12.75 7.74 2.17
N GLY A 77 12.85 6.82 1.19
CA GLY A 77 13.77 5.70 1.24
C GLY A 77 13.28 4.59 2.18
N LEU A 78 14.20 4.01 2.95
CA LEU A 78 13.89 2.94 3.90
C LEU A 78 13.08 3.50 5.08
N LEU A 79 11.88 2.97 5.28
CA LEU A 79 11.00 3.31 6.40
C LEU A 79 11.36 2.51 7.65
N GLY A 80 11.82 1.26 7.47
CA GLY A 80 12.46 0.46 8.49
C GLY A 80 12.54 -1.02 8.09
N VAL A 81 12.75 -1.89 9.08
CA VAL A 81 13.03 -3.32 8.88
C VAL A 81 12.26 -4.16 9.88
N VAL A 82 11.56 -5.19 9.40
CA VAL A 82 10.87 -6.17 10.24
C VAL A 82 11.91 -6.90 11.10
N PRO A 83 11.86 -6.80 12.44
CA PRO A 83 12.78 -7.52 13.32
C PRO A 83 12.60 -9.04 13.16
N ASP A 84 13.71 -9.79 13.13
CA ASP A 84 13.71 -11.25 12.96
C ASP A 84 12.78 -11.72 11.82
N HIS A 85 12.87 -11.03 10.66
CA HIS A 85 11.95 -11.17 9.53
C HIS A 85 11.71 -12.61 9.08
N GLU A 86 12.72 -13.49 9.14
CA GLU A 86 12.54 -14.92 8.84
C GLU A 86 11.48 -15.55 9.74
N ALA A 87 11.65 -15.45 11.07
CA ALA A 87 10.70 -15.99 12.04
C ALA A 87 9.34 -15.30 11.97
N PHE A 88 9.33 -13.99 11.72
CA PHE A 88 8.09 -13.23 11.54
C PHE A 88 7.31 -13.74 10.33
N PHE A 89 7.91 -13.82 9.14
CA PHE A 89 7.22 -14.27 7.94
C PHE A 89 6.86 -15.75 7.95
N GLU A 90 7.66 -16.60 8.62
CA GLU A 90 7.36 -18.03 8.82
C GLU A 90 6.14 -18.28 9.71
N SER A 91 5.72 -17.30 10.52
CA SER A 91 4.54 -17.41 11.38
C SER A 91 3.21 -17.32 10.62
N PHE A 92 3.23 -16.95 9.34
CA PHE A 92 2.04 -16.79 8.51
C PHE A 92 1.87 -17.95 7.51
N SER A 93 0.63 -18.39 7.32
CA SER A 93 0.25 -19.54 6.50
C SER A 93 -0.95 -19.23 5.60
N ASP A 94 -1.43 -20.22 4.87
CA ASP A 94 -2.70 -20.16 4.14
C ASP A 94 -3.92 -20.06 5.07
N GLU A 95 -3.85 -20.63 6.27
CA GLU A 95 -4.89 -20.52 7.31
C GLU A 95 -4.86 -19.16 8.03
N GLU A 96 -3.67 -18.62 8.28
CA GLU A 96 -3.44 -17.32 8.93
C GLU A 96 -2.49 -16.46 8.08
N PRO A 97 -3.00 -15.82 7.00
CA PRO A 97 -2.15 -15.07 6.09
C PRO A 97 -1.70 -13.73 6.68
N LEU A 98 -0.62 -13.19 6.13
CA LEU A 98 -0.09 -11.89 6.50
C LEU A 98 -0.98 -10.77 5.97
N LEU A 99 -1.65 -10.05 6.87
CA LEU A 99 -2.43 -8.87 6.54
C LEU A 99 -1.51 -7.65 6.27
N LEU A 100 -1.67 -7.07 5.09
CA LEU A 100 -1.10 -5.77 4.71
C LEU A 100 -2.23 -4.75 4.65
N SER A 101 -2.13 -3.63 5.37
CA SER A 101 -3.19 -2.63 5.32
C SER A 101 -2.74 -1.18 5.43
N TRP A 102 -3.48 -0.32 4.75
CA TRP A 102 -3.49 1.11 4.93
C TRP A 102 -4.79 1.52 5.59
N GLU A 103 -4.68 2.28 6.68
CA GLU A 103 -5.75 3.14 7.17
C GLU A 103 -5.35 4.59 6.93
N VAL A 104 -6.27 5.41 6.46
CA VAL A 104 -6.04 6.82 6.18
C VAL A 104 -7.12 7.65 6.83
N GLU A 105 -6.70 8.59 7.65
CA GLU A 105 -7.57 9.59 8.24
C GLU A 105 -7.47 10.89 7.45
N HIS A 106 -8.61 11.38 6.95
CA HIS A 106 -8.70 12.68 6.31
C HIS A 106 -8.99 13.76 7.36
N LEU A 107 -7.99 14.60 7.65
CA LEU A 107 -8.09 15.71 8.60
C LEU A 107 -7.75 17.05 7.91
N GLY A 108 -8.78 17.88 7.71
CA GLY A 108 -8.64 19.21 7.12
C GLY A 108 -8.16 19.17 5.68
N THR A 109 -6.87 19.40 5.46
CA THR A 109 -6.23 19.35 4.13
C THR A 109 -5.16 18.26 4.03
N ALA A 110 -5.08 17.38 5.04
CA ALA A 110 -4.09 16.32 5.11
C ALA A 110 -4.76 14.94 5.12
N LEU A 111 -4.10 13.99 4.46
CA LEU A 111 -4.35 12.57 4.59
C LEU A 111 -3.25 11.99 5.47
N ILE A 112 -3.63 11.46 6.63
CA ILE A 112 -2.72 10.89 7.63
C ILE A 112 -2.78 9.37 7.52
N PRO A 113 -1.73 8.72 7.00
CA PRO A 113 -1.70 7.28 6.83
C PRO A 113 -1.27 6.57 8.12
N LYS A 114 -1.77 5.34 8.29
CA LYS A 114 -1.25 4.31 9.17
C LYS A 114 -1.02 3.07 8.33
N LEU A 115 0.23 2.62 8.28
CA LEU A 115 0.62 1.40 7.59
C LEU A 115 0.64 0.28 8.63
N HIS A 116 -0.06 -0.82 8.37
CA HIS A 116 0.06 -2.04 9.15
C HIS A 116 0.61 -3.18 8.29
N ILE A 117 1.56 -3.92 8.86
CA ILE A 117 2.14 -5.14 8.27
C ILE A 117 2.13 -6.20 9.35
N GLY A 118 1.25 -7.20 9.24
CA GLY A 118 1.16 -8.30 10.20
C GLY A 118 0.90 -7.88 11.63
N GLY A 119 0.09 -6.82 11.82
CA GLY A 119 -0.25 -6.27 13.14
C GLY A 119 0.71 -5.19 13.65
N GLU A 120 1.88 -5.02 13.03
CA GLU A 120 2.84 -3.96 13.38
C GLU A 120 2.51 -2.65 12.66
N GLU A 121 2.59 -1.52 13.36
CA GLU A 121 2.34 -0.18 12.80
C GLU A 121 3.65 0.50 12.35
N TRP A 122 3.62 1.11 11.16
CA TRP A 122 4.74 1.79 10.56
C TRP A 122 4.42 3.26 10.29
N LEU A 123 5.35 4.15 10.62
CA LEU A 123 5.22 5.57 10.32
C LEU A 123 5.39 5.82 8.83
N TYR A 124 4.50 6.65 8.26
CA TYR A 124 4.56 7.05 6.87
C TYR A 124 4.21 8.54 6.73
N PRO A 125 4.82 9.29 5.80
CA PRO A 125 4.53 10.70 5.61
C PRO A 125 3.07 10.98 5.24
N ALA A 126 2.46 11.96 5.89
CA ALA A 126 1.18 12.52 5.48
C ALA A 126 1.29 13.25 4.13
N ILE A 127 0.21 13.26 3.35
CA ILE A 127 0.14 13.99 2.08
C ILE A 127 -1.01 15.01 2.09
N GLY A 128 -0.90 16.05 1.27
CA GLY A 128 -1.97 17.02 1.08
C GLY A 128 -3.11 16.48 0.23
N VAL A 129 -4.35 16.75 0.66
CA VAL A 129 -5.59 16.49 -0.09
C VAL A 129 -5.68 17.44 -1.26
N ARG A 130 -6.16 16.95 -2.40
CA ARG A 130 -6.42 17.75 -3.60
C ARG A 130 -7.90 17.67 -3.97
N GLU A 131 -8.42 18.72 -4.60
CA GLU A 131 -9.80 18.73 -5.09
C GLU A 131 -10.01 17.60 -6.11
N GLY A 132 -11.06 16.80 -5.92
CA GLY A 132 -11.38 15.66 -6.78
C GLY A 132 -10.37 14.51 -6.70
N MET A 133 -9.62 14.41 -5.59
CA MET A 133 -8.64 13.34 -5.40
C MET A 133 -9.31 11.96 -5.36
N THR A 134 -8.88 11.07 -6.25
CA THR A 134 -9.24 9.65 -6.24
C THR A 134 -8.00 8.83 -5.95
N MET A 135 -8.10 7.97 -4.93
CA MET A 135 -7.06 7.04 -4.51
C MET A 135 -7.38 5.66 -5.08
N GLU A 136 -6.53 5.16 -5.96
CA GLU A 136 -6.58 3.79 -6.46
C GLU A 136 -5.87 2.85 -5.49
N THR A 137 -6.49 1.70 -5.24
CA THR A 137 -5.93 0.63 -4.43
C THR A 137 -5.13 -0.30 -5.34
N ILE A 138 -3.84 -0.45 -5.06
CA ILE A 138 -2.94 -1.24 -5.90
C ILE A 138 -2.14 -2.23 -5.08
N ALA A 139 -1.84 -3.38 -5.66
CA ALA A 139 -0.78 -4.26 -5.20
C ALA A 139 -0.04 -4.84 -6.40
N GLY A 140 1.21 -5.23 -6.19
CA GLY A 140 2.07 -5.72 -7.24
C GLY A 140 3.22 -6.55 -6.71
N ALA A 141 3.78 -7.39 -7.56
CA ALA A 141 4.92 -8.22 -7.21
C ALA A 141 5.96 -8.17 -8.32
N ALA A 142 7.23 -8.29 -7.95
CA ALA A 142 8.33 -8.37 -8.91
C ALA A 142 8.62 -9.83 -9.27
N GLY A 143 8.85 -10.10 -10.55
CA GLY A 143 9.34 -11.39 -11.06
C GLY A 143 8.31 -12.22 -11.82
N ASP A 144 8.78 -13.36 -12.37
CA ASP A 144 8.08 -14.14 -13.39
C ASP A 144 7.24 -15.32 -12.83
N ARG A 145 6.98 -15.36 -11.51
CA ARG A 145 6.38 -16.51 -10.81
C ARG A 145 4.86 -16.62 -10.95
N GLY A 146 4.29 -16.25 -12.09
CA GLY A 146 2.86 -16.38 -12.39
C GLY A 146 2.10 -15.06 -12.35
N SER A 147 0.78 -15.13 -12.23
CA SER A 147 -0.07 -13.94 -12.23
C SER A 147 0.03 -13.24 -10.88
N THR A 148 0.47 -11.98 -10.86
CA THR A 148 0.53 -11.13 -9.67
C THR A 148 -0.73 -11.21 -8.81
N ILE A 149 -1.90 -11.30 -9.45
CA ILE A 149 -3.19 -11.37 -8.75
C ILE A 149 -3.31 -12.58 -7.80
N GLN A 150 -2.58 -13.67 -8.06
CA GLN A 150 -2.65 -14.89 -7.26
C GLN A 150 -1.86 -14.77 -5.95
N ALA A 151 -0.91 -13.83 -5.85
CA ALA A 151 -0.16 -13.60 -4.62
C ALA A 151 -0.97 -12.85 -3.55
N PHE A 152 -2.11 -12.27 -3.94
CA PHE A 152 -2.91 -11.37 -3.11
C PHE A 152 -4.29 -11.95 -2.84
N LEU A 153 -4.61 -12.12 -1.57
CA LEU A 153 -5.85 -12.71 -1.08
C LEU A 153 -6.72 -11.64 -0.41
N HIS A 154 -8.03 -11.91 -0.37
CA HIS A 154 -9.05 -11.13 0.35
C HIS A 154 -8.92 -9.60 0.27
N PRO A 155 -8.78 -9.01 -0.93
CA PRO A 155 -8.68 -7.56 -1.05
C PRO A 155 -9.96 -6.90 -0.54
N ALA A 156 -9.81 -5.92 0.35
CA ALA A 156 -10.94 -5.13 0.86
C ALA A 156 -10.63 -3.64 0.85
N VAL A 157 -11.61 -2.88 0.37
CA VAL A 157 -11.58 -1.43 0.28
C VAL A 157 -12.74 -0.90 1.10
N TRP A 158 -12.48 0.01 2.03
CA TRP A 158 -13.49 0.47 2.97
C TRP A 158 -13.40 1.98 3.21
N ARG A 159 -14.52 2.55 3.65
CA ARG A 159 -14.64 3.95 4.06
C ARG A 159 -15.66 4.09 5.18
N GLU A 160 -15.38 4.98 6.12
CA GLU A 160 -16.18 5.30 7.28
C GLU A 160 -16.28 6.82 7.41
N ALA A 161 -17.50 7.36 7.33
CA ALA A 161 -17.75 8.76 7.59
C ALA A 161 -17.57 9.05 9.09
N LEU A 162 -16.71 10.02 9.41
CA LEU A 162 -16.58 10.53 10.77
C LEU A 162 -17.76 11.48 11.02
N GLN A 163 -18.62 11.12 11.98
CA GLN A 163 -19.77 11.95 12.39
C GLN A 163 -19.32 13.19 13.17
#